data_AF-A0A8T1TMZ0-F1
#
_entry.id   AF-A0A8T1TMZ0-F1
#
_cell.length_a   1.000
_cell.length_b   1.000
_cell.length_c   1.000
_cell.angle_alpha   90.00
_cell.angle_beta   90.00
_cell.angle_gamma   90.00
#
_symmetry.space_group_name_H-M   'P 1'
#
loop_
_entity.id
_entity.type
_entity.pdbx_description
1 polymer ?
#
loop_
_entity_poly.entity_id
_entity_poly.type
_entity_poly.pdbx_seq_one_letter_code
_entity_poly.pdbx_strand_id
1 'polypeptide(L)'
;MQDIEMELDDVQMALQEDHEEVETYTDDIADCCDRINAIDEFVRDIEAGNVPAMADVASIVSNMAEEREEEEAMLKRLGEVRACHEQQIQQMSAKLATLQEEKLMLQKKSAQIWCVLGRTGVFELAMRRLTERTIKMV
;
A
#
# COMPACT_ATOMS: atom_id res chain seq x y z
N MET A 1 -21.22 -13.55 -1.85
CA MET A 1 -19.87 -13.97 -1.43
C MET A 1 -18.85 -13.45 -2.43
N GLN A 2 -19.13 -13.57 -3.73
CA GLN A 2 -18.36 -12.90 -4.79
C GLN A 2 -18.11 -11.42 -4.53
N ASP A 3 -19.10 -10.64 -4.09
CA ASP A 3 -18.89 -9.20 -3.84
C ASP A 3 -17.83 -8.92 -2.75
N ILE A 4 -17.84 -9.70 -1.66
CA ILE A 4 -16.84 -9.58 -0.58
C ILE A 4 -15.47 -10.08 -1.04
N GLU A 5 -15.44 -11.09 -1.90
CA GLU A 5 -14.20 -11.60 -2.47
C GLU A 5 -13.55 -10.60 -3.41
N MET A 6 -14.34 -9.96 -4.28
CA MET A 6 -13.88 -8.88 -5.13
C MET A 6 -13.34 -7.70 -4.32
N GLU A 7 -14.06 -7.24 -3.28
CA GLU A 7 -13.55 -6.15 -2.44
C GLU A 7 -12.28 -6.53 -1.66
N LEU A 8 -12.14 -7.78 -1.23
CA LEU A 8 -10.92 -8.26 -0.58
C LEU A 8 -9.74 -8.24 -1.55
N ASP A 9 -9.94 -8.70 -2.79
CA ASP A 9 -8.92 -8.73 -3.83
C ASP A 9 -8.50 -7.29 -4.19
N ASP A 10 -9.45 -6.38 -4.35
CA ASP A 10 -9.19 -4.96 -4.65
C ASP A 10 -8.37 -4.29 -3.54
N VAL A 11 -8.71 -4.53 -2.27
CA VAL A 11 -7.98 -3.97 -1.12
C VAL A 11 -6.59 -4.58 -1.01
N GLN A 12 -6.41 -5.87 -1.30
CA GLN A 12 -5.09 -6.51 -1.29
C GLN A 12 -4.18 -5.98 -2.38
N MET A 13 -4.72 -5.77 -3.60
CA MET A 13 -3.98 -5.19 -4.71
C MET A 13 -3.53 -3.77 -4.38
N ALA A 14 -4.44 -2.91 -3.91
CA ALA A 14 -4.10 -1.54 -3.55
C ALA A 14 -3.08 -1.47 -2.39
N LEU A 15 -3.15 -2.39 -1.43
CA LEU A 15 -2.19 -2.47 -0.32
C LEU A 15 -0.80 -2.92 -0.80
N GLN A 16 -0.74 -3.80 -1.80
CA GLN A 16 0.53 -4.17 -2.42
C GLN A 16 1.14 -2.99 -3.17
N GLU A 17 0.34 -2.26 -3.95
CA GLU A 17 0.79 -1.06 -4.67
C GLU A 17 1.38 -0.01 -3.70
N ASP A 18 0.68 0.29 -2.60
CA ASP A 18 1.21 1.24 -1.60
C ASP A 18 2.51 0.76 -0.93
N HIS A 19 2.68 -0.55 -0.73
CA HIS A 19 3.92 -1.11 -0.20
C HIS A 19 5.09 -0.91 -1.17
N GLU A 20 4.86 -1.15 -2.47
CA GLU A 20 5.87 -0.95 -3.52
C GLU A 20 6.24 0.54 -3.65
N GLU A 21 5.28 1.45 -3.53
CA GLU A 21 5.52 2.90 -3.50
C GLU A 21 6.35 3.31 -2.27
N VAL A 22 6.04 2.79 -1.08
CA VAL A 22 6.85 3.08 0.13
C VAL A 22 8.29 2.58 -0.01
N GLU A 23 8.50 1.41 -0.60
CA GLU A 23 9.85 0.91 -0.89
C GLU A 23 10.58 1.85 -1.87
N THR A 24 9.93 2.22 -2.96
CA THR A 24 10.47 3.16 -3.96
C THR A 24 10.86 4.49 -3.33
N TYR A 25 9.97 5.12 -2.55
CA TYR A 25 10.28 6.37 -1.87
C TYR A 25 11.36 6.21 -0.80
N THR A 26 11.50 5.03 -0.20
CA THR A 26 12.58 4.77 0.77
C THR A 26 13.94 4.75 0.07
N ASP A 27 14.03 4.14 -1.11
CA ASP A 27 15.24 4.13 -1.93
C ASP A 27 15.57 5.56 -2.43
N ASP A 28 14.57 6.29 -2.96
CA ASP A 28 14.76 7.67 -3.41
C ASP A 28 15.24 8.61 -2.29
N ILE A 29 14.74 8.41 -1.06
CA ILE A 29 15.18 9.14 0.13
C ILE A 29 16.64 8.85 0.44
N ALA A 30 17.06 7.57 0.37
CA ALA A 30 18.44 7.18 0.58
C ALA A 30 19.37 7.83 -0.45
N ASP A 31 18.97 7.81 -1.73
CA ASP A 31 19.71 8.45 -2.82
C ASP A 31 19.82 9.97 -2.64
N CYS A 32 18.77 10.64 -2.15
CA CYS A 32 18.83 12.07 -1.80
C CYS A 32 19.82 12.32 -0.64
N CYS A 33 19.80 11.47 0.40
CA CYS A 33 20.74 11.60 1.53
C CYS A 33 22.19 11.42 1.07
N ASP A 34 22.46 10.46 0.20
CA ASP A 34 23.80 10.21 -0.34
C ASP A 34 24.30 11.39 -1.20
N ARG A 35 23.41 11.99 -2.01
CA ARG A 35 23.73 13.21 -2.77
C ARG A 35 24.05 14.40 -1.86
N ILE A 36 23.25 14.64 -0.82
CA ILE A 36 23.52 15.69 0.18
C ILE A 36 24.88 15.46 0.84
N ASN A 37 25.16 14.23 1.26
CA ASN A 37 26.45 13.88 1.89
C ASN A 37 27.63 14.10 0.93
N ALA A 38 27.48 13.74 -0.34
CA ALA A 38 28.50 13.95 -1.36
C ALA A 38 28.76 15.45 -1.61
N ILE A 39 27.71 16.27 -1.64
CA ILE A 39 27.83 17.73 -1.73
C ILE A 39 28.56 18.29 -0.51
N ASP A 40 28.15 17.89 0.70
CA ASP A 40 28.78 18.33 1.95
C ASP A 40 30.26 17.92 2.02
N GLU A 41 30.61 16.72 1.57
CA GLU A 41 31.99 16.26 1.47
C GLU A 41 32.80 17.09 0.47
N PHE A 42 32.26 17.31 -0.72
CA PHE A 42 32.92 18.08 -1.76
C PHE A 42 33.18 19.53 -1.36
N VAL A 43 32.19 20.20 -0.74
CA VAL A 43 32.35 21.58 -0.23
C VAL A 43 33.41 21.63 0.87
N ARG A 44 33.39 20.68 1.82
CA ARG A 44 34.42 20.61 2.87
C ARG A 44 35.82 20.42 2.30
N ASP A 45 35.98 19.58 1.27
CA ASP A 45 37.28 19.36 0.63
C ASP A 45 37.79 20.60 -0.10
N ILE A 46 36.90 21.37 -0.73
CA ILE A 46 37.24 22.68 -1.31
C ILE A 46 37.74 23.62 -0.22
N GLU A 47 36.99 23.75 0.89
CA GLU A 47 37.32 24.66 2.00
C GLU A 47 38.63 24.29 2.70
N ALA A 48 38.94 22.99 2.78
CA ALA A 48 40.19 22.46 3.31
C ALA A 48 41.40 22.66 2.35
N GLY A 49 41.16 23.06 1.11
CA GLY A 49 42.18 23.16 0.07
C GLY A 49 42.69 21.80 -0.42
N ASN A 50 41.90 20.73 -0.24
CA ASN A 50 42.21 19.38 -0.72
C ASN A 50 41.97 19.25 -2.24
N VAL A 51 41.17 20.15 -2.81
CA VAL A 51 40.86 20.18 -4.24
C VAL A 51 41.86 21.07 -5.00
N PRO A 52 42.35 20.65 -6.19
CA PRO A 52 43.22 21.48 -7.02
C PRO A 52 42.63 22.87 -7.29
N ALA A 53 43.50 23.88 -7.45
CA ALA A 53 43.07 25.26 -7.70
C ALA A 53 42.16 25.35 -8.94
N MET A 54 40.90 25.69 -8.71
CA MET A 54 39.90 25.93 -9.76
C MET A 54 39.77 27.44 -10.02
N ALA A 55 39.42 27.79 -11.25
CA ALA A 55 39.36 29.19 -11.70
C ALA A 55 38.26 30.02 -10.99
N ASP A 56 37.24 29.36 -10.44
CA ASP A 56 36.13 30.04 -9.76
C ASP A 56 35.52 29.17 -8.64
N VAL A 57 36.29 29.03 -7.55
CA VAL A 57 35.86 28.25 -6.38
C VAL A 57 34.58 28.82 -5.75
N ALA A 58 34.42 30.15 -5.74
CA ALA A 58 33.27 30.80 -5.12
C ALA A 58 31.96 30.46 -5.84
N SER A 59 31.97 30.50 -7.19
CA SER A 59 30.82 30.08 -8.00
C SER A 59 30.48 28.61 -7.80
N ILE A 60 31.48 27.73 -7.77
CA ILE A 60 31.27 26.29 -7.54
C ILE A 60 30.61 26.04 -6.19
N VAL A 61 31.12 26.64 -5.10
CA VAL A 61 30.52 26.49 -3.76
C VAL A 61 29.10 27.06 -3.72
N SER A 62 28.83 28.17 -4.41
CA SER A 62 27.48 28.72 -4.51
C SER A 62 26.52 27.74 -5.21
N ASN A 63 26.93 27.15 -6.34
CA ASN A 63 26.11 26.18 -7.06
C ASN A 63 25.85 24.93 -6.21
N MET A 64 26.86 24.44 -5.48
CA MET A 64 26.70 23.31 -4.58
C MET A 64 25.72 23.61 -3.44
N ALA A 65 25.72 24.85 -2.92
CA ALA A 65 24.74 25.27 -1.91
C ALA A 65 23.30 25.28 -2.47
N GLU A 66 23.11 25.72 -3.72
CA GLU A 66 21.82 25.65 -4.41
C GLU A 66 21.38 24.19 -4.61
N GLU A 67 22.25 23.32 -5.15
CA GLU A 67 21.96 21.89 -5.33
C GLU A 67 21.61 21.21 -4.00
N ARG A 68 22.30 21.55 -2.91
CA ARG A 68 22.01 21.03 -1.57
C ARG A 68 20.63 21.45 -1.08
N GLU A 69 20.23 22.70 -1.31
CA GLU A 69 18.90 23.21 -0.95
C GLU A 69 17.81 22.50 -1.77
N GLU A 70 18.05 22.23 -3.05
CA GLU A 70 17.13 21.48 -3.91
C GLU A 70 16.95 20.03 -3.42
N GLU A 71 18.04 19.34 -3.05
CA GLU A 71 17.98 17.98 -2.51
C GLU A 71 17.27 17.94 -1.14
N GLU A 72 17.48 18.92 -0.27
CA GLU A 72 16.74 19.02 1.00
C GLU A 72 15.24 19.25 0.79
N ALA A 73 14.88 20.09 -0.18
CA ALA A 73 13.49 20.32 -0.55
C ALA A 73 12.85 19.05 -1.12
N MET A 74 13.58 18.28 -1.93
CA MET A 74 13.14 17.00 -2.47
C MET A 74 12.97 15.95 -1.36
N LEU A 75 13.95 15.81 -0.47
CA LEU A 75 13.93 14.91 0.68
C LEU A 75 12.69 15.15 1.55
N LYS A 76 12.36 16.42 1.81
CA LYS A 76 11.15 16.77 2.56
C LYS A 76 9.87 16.30 1.84
N ARG A 77 9.76 16.54 0.53
CA ARG A 77 8.58 16.13 -0.26
C ARG A 77 8.44 14.61 -0.28
N LEU A 78 9.53 13.88 -0.54
CA LEU A 78 9.54 12.42 -0.51
C LEU A 78 9.11 11.88 0.85
N GLY A 79 9.60 12.47 1.94
CA GLY A 79 9.19 12.10 3.30
C GLY A 79 7.70 12.31 3.56
N GLU A 80 7.13 13.43 3.09
CA GLU A 80 5.69 13.72 3.21
C GLU A 80 4.83 12.73 2.41
N VAL A 81 5.22 12.42 1.16
CA VAL A 81 4.49 11.47 0.31
C VAL A 81 4.59 10.05 0.87
N ARG A 82 5.78 9.62 1.28
CA ARG A 82 5.99 8.31 1.92
C ARG A 82 5.13 8.15 3.18
N ALA A 83 5.07 9.17 4.04
CA ALA A 83 4.23 9.14 5.24
C ALA A 83 2.73 9.03 4.91
N CYS A 84 2.29 9.64 3.80
CA CYS A 84 0.91 9.49 3.30
C CYS A 84 0.60 8.04 2.93
N HIS A 85 1.47 7.38 2.14
CA HIS A 85 1.30 5.97 1.78
C HIS A 85 1.36 5.05 3.02
N GLU A 86 2.27 5.29 3.97
CA GLU A 86 2.30 4.53 5.23
C GLU A 86 0.98 4.64 6.01
N GLN A 87 0.36 5.82 6.01
CA GLN A 87 -0.96 6.02 6.63
C GLN A 87 -2.06 5.27 5.86
N GLN A 88 -2.01 5.26 4.52
CA GLN A 88 -2.95 4.52 3.67
C GLN A 88 -2.83 3.01 3.90
N ILE A 89 -1.62 2.47 3.97
CA ILE A 89 -1.36 1.05 4.31
C ILE A 89 -2.01 0.69 5.64
N GLN A 90 -1.85 1.52 6.68
CA GLN A 90 -2.46 1.26 7.99
C GLN A 90 -3.99 1.21 7.90
N GLN A 91 -4.60 2.16 7.18
CA GLN A 91 -6.05 2.22 7.00
C GLN A 91 -6.57 1.02 6.19
N MET A 92 -5.91 0.66 5.09
CA MET A 92 -6.29 -0.47 4.25
C MET A 92 -6.08 -1.80 4.95
N SER A 93 -5.02 -1.94 5.75
CA SER A 93 -4.80 -3.12 6.61
C SER A 93 -5.95 -3.32 7.60
N ALA A 94 -6.41 -2.24 8.23
CA ALA A 94 -7.56 -2.30 9.15
C ALA A 94 -8.86 -2.67 8.42
N LYS A 95 -9.08 -2.11 7.22
CA LYS A 95 -10.23 -2.44 6.37
C LYS A 95 -10.20 -3.92 5.94
N LEU A 96 -9.03 -4.42 5.53
CA LEU A 96 -8.83 -5.80 5.15
C LEU A 96 -9.18 -6.76 6.29
N ALA A 97 -8.69 -6.48 7.50
CA ALA A 97 -9.01 -7.28 8.69
C ALA A 97 -10.51 -7.31 8.98
N THR A 98 -11.19 -6.16 8.85
CA THR A 98 -12.64 -6.04 9.05
C THR A 98 -13.41 -6.87 8.02
N LEU A 99 -13.07 -6.76 6.73
CA LEU A 99 -13.70 -7.54 5.66
C LEU A 99 -13.49 -9.05 5.83
N GLN A 100 -12.32 -9.47 6.29
CA GLN A 100 -12.05 -10.87 6.60
C GLN A 100 -12.92 -11.40 7.75
N GLU A 101 -13.13 -10.61 8.80
CA GLU A 101 -14.03 -10.96 9.91
C GLU A 101 -15.48 -11.07 9.43
N GLU A 102 -15.95 -10.11 8.63
CA GLU A 102 -17.29 -10.12 8.05
C GLU A 102 -17.52 -11.35 7.16
N LYS A 103 -16.54 -11.69 6.32
CA LYS A 103 -16.56 -12.90 5.48
C LYS A 103 -16.75 -14.15 6.34
N LEU A 104 -15.95 -14.31 7.40
CA LEU A 104 -16.02 -15.46 8.31
C LEU A 104 -17.38 -15.53 9.01
N MET A 105 -17.89 -14.39 9.49
CA MET A 105 -19.18 -14.31 10.15
C MET A 105 -20.34 -14.66 9.20
N LEU A 106 -20.27 -14.22 7.96
CA LEU A 106 -21.25 -14.57 6.93
C LEU A 106 -21.22 -16.08 6.62
N GLN A 107 -20.03 -16.66 6.46
CA GLN A 107 -19.86 -18.10 6.26
C GLN A 107 -20.44 -18.91 7.42
N LYS A 108 -20.16 -18.50 8.66
CA LYS A 108 -20.70 -19.14 9.88
C LYS A 108 -22.23 -19.08 9.92
N LYS A 109 -22.82 -17.91 9.67
CA LYS A 109 -24.29 -17.75 9.64
C LYS A 109 -24.92 -18.57 8.52
N SER A 110 -24.31 -18.59 7.34
CA SER A 110 -24.77 -19.40 6.21
C SER A 110 -24.79 -20.89 6.57
N ALA A 111 -23.71 -21.41 7.14
CA ALA A 111 -23.63 -22.80 7.60
C ALA A 111 -24.72 -23.12 8.66
N GLN A 112 -24.96 -22.22 9.61
CA GLN A 112 -26.03 -22.38 10.61
C GLN A 112 -27.41 -22.48 9.97
N ILE A 113 -27.71 -21.62 8.98
CA ILE A 113 -28.97 -21.66 8.23
C ILE A 113 -29.12 -23.01 7.54
N TRP A 114 -28.09 -23.46 6.82
CA TRP A 114 -28.10 -24.77 6.17
C TRP A 114 -28.33 -25.93 7.16
N CYS A 115 -27.66 -25.91 8.32
CA CYS A 115 -27.87 -26.90 9.37
C CYS A 115 -29.30 -26.91 9.94
N VAL A 116 -29.95 -25.74 10.06
CA VAL A 116 -31.33 -25.64 10.55
C VAL A 116 -32.31 -26.14 9.48
N LEU A 117 -32.13 -25.74 8.22
CA LEU A 117 -32.97 -26.18 7.10
C LEU A 117 -32.90 -27.69 6.88
N GLY A 118 -31.72 -28.29 7.05
CA GLY A 118 -31.54 -29.75 7.01
C GLY A 118 -32.23 -30.45 8.17
N ARG A 119 -32.02 -29.99 9.42
CA ARG A 119 -32.62 -30.61 10.61
C ARG A 119 -34.15 -30.52 10.66
N THR A 120 -34.72 -29.47 10.08
CA THR A 120 -36.17 -29.24 10.09
C THR A 120 -36.90 -29.95 8.94
N GLY A 121 -36.18 -30.63 8.04
CA GLY A 121 -36.75 -31.27 6.85
C GLY A 121 -37.35 -30.28 5.84
N VAL A 122 -37.25 -28.96 6.09
CA VAL A 122 -37.78 -27.91 5.21
C VAL A 122 -37.12 -27.97 3.85
N PHE A 123 -35.82 -28.25 3.82
CA PHE A 123 -35.09 -28.41 2.56
C PHE A 123 -35.59 -29.61 1.74
N GLU A 124 -35.76 -30.78 2.38
CA GLU A 124 -36.27 -31.99 1.73
C GLU A 124 -37.71 -31.79 1.23
N LEU A 125 -38.55 -31.12 2.02
CA LEU A 125 -39.92 -30.79 1.66
C LEU A 125 -39.98 -29.82 0.46
N ALA A 126 -39.12 -28.80 0.45
CA ALA A 126 -39.04 -27.84 -0.65
C ALA A 126 -38.56 -28.50 -1.94
N MET A 127 -37.51 -29.32 -1.88
CA MET A 127 -36.99 -30.07 -3.02
C MET A 127 -38.04 -31.03 -3.58
N ARG A 128 -38.72 -31.81 -2.73
CA ARG A 128 -39.81 -32.69 -3.15
C ARG A 128 -40.93 -31.95 -3.89
N ARG A 129 -41.37 -30.81 -3.36
CA ARG A 129 -42.41 -29.97 -4.00
C ARG A 129 -41.96 -29.37 -5.34
N LEU A 130 -40.69 -29.00 -5.46
CA LEU A 130 -40.12 -28.54 -6.73
C LEU A 130 -40.13 -29.66 -7.76
N THR A 131 -39.66 -30.87 -7.40
CA THR A 131 -39.69 -32.03 -8.30
C THR A 131 -41.12 -32.38 -8.74
N GLU A 132 -42.08 -32.39 -7.80
CA GLU A 132 -43.49 -32.63 -8.10
C GLU A 132 -44.10 -31.57 -9.04
N ARG A 133 -43.65 -30.30 -8.97
CA ARG A 133 -44.07 -29.24 -9.89
C ARG A 133 -43.43 -29.35 -11.27
N THR A 134 -42.13 -29.66 -11.33
CA THR A 134 -41.42 -29.86 -12.60
C THR A 134 -42.00 -31.04 -13.37
N ILE A 135 -42.35 -32.14 -12.69
CA ILE A 135 -43.01 -33.30 -13.31
C ILE A 135 -44.41 -32.95 -13.84
N LYS A 136 -45.15 -32.06 -13.17
CA LYS A 136 -46.49 -31.62 -13.63
C LYS A 136 -46.43 -30.63 -14.81
N MET A 137 -45.27 -30.10 -15.13
CA MET A 137 -45.07 -29.15 -16.25
C MET A 137 -44.52 -29.80 -17.53
N VAL A 138 -44.17 -31.09 -17.48
CA VAL A 138 -43.77 -31.93 -18.63
C VAL A 138 -44.95 -32.80 -19.03
#